data_AF-A0A3D1TES0-F1
#
_entry.id   AF-A0A3D1TES0-F1
#
_cell.length_a   1.000
_cell.length_b   1.000
_cell.length_c   1.000
_cell.angle_alpha   90.00
_cell.angle_beta   90.00
_cell.angle_gamma   90.00
#
_symmetry.space_group_name_H-M   'P 1'
#
loop_
_entity.id
_entity.type
_entity.pdbx_description
1 polymer ?
#
loop_
_entity_poly.entity_id
_entity_poly.type
_entity_poly.pdbx_seq_one_letter_code
_entity_poly.pdbx_strand_id
1 'polypeptide(L)'
;MEDRSAKSRGLDQRVGAVFEGVRSEVTHVWLQDYLAGLPVWGGRTGVHIDRKGGIRRIERSAFQTSAAAFGPVDPVLTEAEALDAVRAALFGYEISGYEGGRRSKSVQGELLWYPIDPWDVRLAWRLNLGVELGFGIPWLYRAVVDARTGEMLSFVRMTRSAEEPSWLVFTGESPQPGNLSPLPSEPDTDPVSNTRRAVVVYNGDPVASPLGWIPDGGVTTAGNNVHAFNTLFGSDDSGRAFSTDRRFHFPLDLTRSWTPTAYREASTVNLFYLS
;
A
#
# COMPACT_ATOMS: atom_id res chain seq x y z
N MET A 1 -33.92 38.30 -11.50
CA MET A 1 -33.68 36.85 -11.62
C MET A 1 -32.17 36.69 -11.62
N GLU A 2 -31.58 36.53 -10.44
CA GLU A 2 -30.12 36.48 -10.28
C GLU A 2 -29.58 35.15 -10.81
N ASP A 3 -28.61 35.25 -11.70
CA ASP A 3 -27.86 34.16 -12.28
C ASP A 3 -27.02 33.46 -11.18
N ARG A 4 -27.43 32.23 -10.83
CA ARG A 4 -26.73 31.37 -9.86
C ARG A 4 -25.59 30.53 -10.49
N SER A 5 -25.13 30.85 -11.70
CA SER A 5 -24.20 30.01 -12.46
C SER A 5 -22.70 30.25 -12.18
N ALA A 6 -22.30 31.39 -11.60
CA ALA A 6 -20.89 31.65 -11.33
C ALA A 6 -20.43 31.00 -10.00
N LYS A 7 -20.30 29.66 -9.95
CA LYS A 7 -19.56 28.99 -8.87
C LYS A 7 -18.14 29.61 -8.83
N SER A 8 -17.72 30.05 -7.66
CA SER A 8 -16.41 30.69 -7.49
C SER A 8 -15.29 29.79 -8.04
N ARG A 9 -14.50 30.31 -8.99
CA ARG A 9 -13.28 29.64 -9.49
C ARG A 9 -12.15 29.57 -8.45
N GLY A 10 -12.35 30.20 -7.28
CA GLY A 10 -11.42 30.16 -6.17
C GLY A 10 -11.49 28.86 -5.38
N LEU A 11 -10.46 28.64 -4.56
CA LEU A 11 -10.46 27.63 -3.51
C LEU A 11 -11.53 27.99 -2.48
N ASP A 12 -12.44 27.06 -2.21
CA ASP A 12 -13.50 27.15 -1.21
C ASP A 12 -13.25 26.08 -0.13
N GLN A 13 -13.59 26.38 1.12
CA GLN A 13 -13.47 25.44 2.24
C GLN A 13 -14.82 25.22 2.88
N ARG A 14 -15.23 23.96 2.99
CA ARG A 14 -16.51 23.57 3.56
C ARG A 14 -16.32 22.68 4.77
N VAL A 15 -17.18 22.81 5.77
CA VAL A 15 -17.17 21.93 6.94
C VAL A 15 -17.49 20.51 6.48
N GLY A 16 -16.53 19.60 6.62
CA GLY A 16 -16.69 18.19 6.27
C GLY A 16 -17.05 17.33 7.49
N ALA A 17 -16.47 17.61 8.65
CA ALA A 17 -16.80 16.92 9.89
C ALA A 17 -16.49 17.78 11.13
N VAL A 18 -17.25 17.56 12.20
CA VAL A 18 -17.00 18.12 13.53
C VAL A 18 -17.00 16.97 14.52
N PHE A 19 -15.94 16.85 15.32
CA PHE A 19 -15.83 15.85 16.38
C PHE A 19 -15.54 16.54 17.71
N GLU A 20 -16.32 16.23 18.73
CA GLU A 20 -16.06 16.70 20.08
C GLU A 20 -15.33 15.61 20.87
N GLY A 21 -14.11 15.93 21.31
CA GLY A 21 -13.30 15.04 22.10
C GLY A 21 -13.87 14.91 23.51
N VAL A 22 -14.64 13.83 23.74
CA VAL A 22 -15.32 13.57 25.03
C VAL A 22 -14.34 13.54 26.23
N ARG A 23 -13.08 13.15 26.01
CA ARG A 23 -12.03 13.09 27.05
C ARG A 23 -10.96 14.17 26.96
N SER A 24 -10.74 14.74 25.77
CA SER A 24 -9.69 15.75 25.56
C SER A 24 -10.18 17.18 25.77
N GLU A 25 -11.50 17.40 25.87
CA GLU A 25 -12.13 18.72 25.90
C GLU A 25 -11.74 19.62 24.70
N VAL A 26 -11.34 19.00 23.59
CA VAL A 26 -10.99 19.66 22.33
C VAL A 26 -12.04 19.33 21.28
N THR A 27 -12.56 20.36 20.64
CA THR A 27 -13.39 20.24 19.44
C THR A 27 -12.50 20.25 18.21
N HIS A 28 -12.64 19.23 17.37
CA HIS A 28 -11.94 19.07 16.12
C HIS A 28 -12.88 19.41 14.97
N VAL A 29 -12.59 20.49 14.24
CA VAL A 29 -13.32 20.88 13.03
C VAL A 29 -12.47 20.56 11.82
N TRP A 30 -12.99 19.73 10.92
CA TRP A 30 -12.34 19.38 9.67
C TRP A 30 -13.02 20.08 8.51
N LEU A 31 -12.28 20.94 7.82
CA LEU A 31 -12.68 21.59 6.59
C LEU A 31 -12.12 20.81 5.40
N GLN A 32 -12.92 20.64 4.35
CA GLN A 32 -12.56 20.05 3.07
C GLN A 32 -12.40 21.16 2.05
N ASP A 33 -11.30 21.12 1.30
CA ASP A 33 -11.01 22.04 0.21
C ASP A 33 -11.78 21.62 -1.05
N TYR A 34 -12.33 22.62 -1.73
CA TYR A 34 -13.02 22.51 -3.01
C TYR A 34 -12.42 23.48 -4.02
N LEU A 35 -12.26 23.04 -5.26
CA LEU A 35 -11.80 23.86 -6.37
C LEU A 35 -12.82 23.74 -7.51
N ALA A 36 -13.36 24.86 -7.96
CA ALA A 36 -14.47 24.91 -8.92
C ALA A 36 -15.67 23.99 -8.54
N GLY A 37 -15.90 23.81 -7.24
CA GLY A 37 -17.01 23.01 -6.71
C GLY A 37 -16.77 21.51 -6.62
N LEU A 38 -15.58 21.01 -7.00
CA LEU A 38 -15.17 19.62 -6.79
C LEU A 38 -14.18 19.51 -5.63
N PRO A 39 -14.22 18.42 -4.84
CA PRO A 39 -13.32 18.26 -3.72
C PRO A 39 -11.87 18.08 -4.21
N VAL A 40 -10.91 18.58 -3.44
CA VAL A 40 -9.49 18.31 -3.65
C VAL A 40 -9.08 17.10 -2.83
N TRP A 41 -8.47 16.10 -3.47
CA TRP A 41 -7.93 14.93 -2.79
C TRP A 41 -6.91 15.35 -1.71
N GLY A 42 -7.16 14.91 -0.47
CA GLY A 42 -6.29 15.22 0.67
C GLY A 42 -6.29 16.71 1.08
N GLY A 43 -7.04 17.58 0.39
CA GLY A 43 -7.20 18.99 0.71
C GLY A 43 -8.06 19.17 1.97
N ARG A 44 -7.43 19.18 3.15
CA ARG A 44 -8.14 19.31 4.43
C ARG A 44 -7.43 20.28 5.36
N THR A 45 -8.22 21.00 6.14
CA THR A 45 -7.74 21.82 7.27
C THR A 45 -8.39 21.31 8.56
N GLY A 46 -7.57 20.93 9.53
CA GLY A 46 -7.98 20.61 10.89
C GLY A 46 -7.82 21.83 11.79
N VAL A 47 -8.91 22.24 12.45
CA VAL A 47 -8.92 23.30 13.46
C VAL A 47 -9.27 22.67 14.80
N HIS A 48 -8.38 22.82 15.77
CA HIS A 48 -8.53 22.26 17.11
C HIS A 48 -8.82 23.38 18.10
N ILE A 49 -10.00 23.32 18.71
CA ILE A 49 -10.57 24.39 19.54
C ILE A 49 -10.70 23.87 20.96
N ASP A 50 -10.21 24.62 21.95
CA ASP A 50 -10.40 24.28 23.35
C ASP A 50 -11.80 24.61 23.87
N ARG A 51 -12.10 24.17 25.10
CA ARG A 51 -13.39 24.39 25.76
C ARG A 51 -13.80 25.87 25.92
N LYS A 52 -12.85 26.81 25.86
CA LYS A 52 -13.11 28.26 25.95
C LYS A 52 -13.31 28.91 24.57
N GLY A 53 -13.28 28.12 23.49
CA GLY A 53 -13.35 28.60 22.11
C GLY A 53 -12.01 29.05 21.54
N GLY A 54 -10.90 28.82 22.24
CA GLY A 54 -9.56 29.20 21.78
C GLY A 54 -9.01 28.22 20.75
N ILE A 55 -8.49 28.72 19.62
CA ILE A 55 -7.80 27.89 18.63
C ILE A 55 -6.43 27.49 19.20
N ARG A 56 -6.22 26.17 19.36
CA ARG A 56 -4.97 25.60 19.87
C ARG A 56 -4.02 25.18 18.78
N ARG A 57 -4.57 24.68 17.68
CA ARG A 57 -3.80 24.18 16.54
C ARG A 57 -4.63 24.33 15.28
N ILE A 58 -3.94 24.72 14.21
CA ILE A 58 -4.43 24.59 12.86
C ILE A 58 -3.42 23.70 12.14
N GLU A 59 -3.91 22.64 11.53
CA GLU A 59 -3.13 21.83 10.61
C GLU A 59 -3.80 21.87 9.24
N ARG A 60 -2.98 21.94 8.20
CA ARG A 60 -3.44 22.04 6.82
C ARG A 60 -2.61 21.10 5.97
N SER A 61 -3.25 20.47 4.99
CA SER A 61 -2.51 19.74 3.96
C SER A 61 -1.54 20.68 3.24
N ALA A 62 -0.42 20.15 2.76
CA ALA A 62 0.61 20.94 2.07
C ALA A 62 0.17 21.46 0.67
N PHE A 63 -1.10 21.31 0.33
CA PHE A 63 -1.66 21.71 -0.94
C PHE A 63 -1.73 23.23 -1.07
N GLN A 64 -1.11 23.77 -2.12
CA GLN A 64 -1.02 25.21 -2.38
C GLN A 64 -1.33 25.50 -3.86
N THR A 65 -2.48 25.03 -4.37
CA THR A 65 -2.85 25.38 -5.74
C THR A 65 -3.37 26.81 -5.86
N SER A 66 -3.25 27.38 -7.05
CA SER A 66 -3.90 28.65 -7.43
C SER A 66 -5.05 28.38 -8.40
N ALA A 67 -6.00 29.31 -8.52
CA ALA A 67 -7.13 29.16 -9.44
C ALA A 67 -6.71 29.06 -10.93
N ALA A 68 -5.45 29.33 -11.25
CA ALA A 68 -4.89 29.25 -12.60
C ALA A 68 -4.34 27.86 -12.95
N ALA A 69 -4.22 26.96 -11.97
CA ALA A 69 -3.53 25.67 -12.13
C ALA A 69 -4.44 24.49 -12.51
N PHE A 70 -5.73 24.74 -12.75
CA PHE A 70 -6.67 23.66 -13.08
C PHE A 70 -7.36 23.90 -14.43
N GLY A 71 -7.48 22.83 -15.21
CA GLY A 71 -8.15 22.83 -16.51
C GLY A 71 -9.68 22.83 -16.41
N PRO A 72 -10.40 22.60 -17.53
CA PRO A 72 -11.86 22.46 -17.52
C PRO A 72 -12.34 21.36 -16.56
N VAL A 73 -13.46 21.61 -15.88
CA VAL A 73 -14.13 20.70 -14.92
C VAL A 73 -14.90 19.56 -15.58
N ASP A 74 -15.09 19.63 -16.90
CA ASP A 74 -15.76 18.59 -17.66
C ASP A 74 -14.76 17.45 -17.95
N PRO A 75 -15.04 16.21 -17.49
CA PRO A 75 -14.20 15.07 -17.79
C PRO A 75 -14.33 14.69 -19.26
N VAL A 76 -13.23 14.25 -19.88
CA VAL A 76 -13.29 13.69 -21.25
C VAL A 76 -13.75 12.25 -21.21
N LEU A 77 -13.32 11.50 -20.18
CA LEU A 77 -13.75 10.14 -19.94
C LEU A 77 -14.90 10.11 -18.93
N THR A 78 -15.93 9.36 -19.26
CA THR A 78 -16.98 8.98 -18.32
C THR A 78 -16.43 8.08 -17.21
N GLU A 79 -17.20 7.94 -16.12
CA GLU A 79 -16.87 6.99 -15.04
C GLU A 79 -16.68 5.55 -15.56
N ALA A 80 -17.51 5.13 -16.51
CA ALA A 80 -17.44 3.80 -17.12
C ALA A 80 -16.15 3.61 -17.92
N GLU A 81 -15.76 4.61 -18.72
CA GLU A 81 -14.51 4.56 -19.48
C GLU A 81 -13.29 4.59 -18.56
N ALA A 82 -13.33 5.35 -17.46
CA ALA A 82 -12.29 5.32 -16.44
C ALA A 82 -12.19 3.94 -15.77
N LEU A 83 -13.33 3.28 -15.48
CA LEU A 83 -13.33 1.91 -14.98
C LEU A 83 -12.77 0.92 -16.00
N ASP A 84 -13.08 1.10 -17.29
CA ASP A 84 -12.54 0.27 -18.35
C ASP A 84 -11.01 0.45 -18.49
N ALA A 85 -10.48 1.65 -18.27
CA ALA A 85 -9.04 1.87 -18.16
C ALA A 85 -8.41 1.09 -16.99
N VAL A 86 -9.08 1.04 -15.82
CA VAL A 86 -8.61 0.20 -14.71
C VAL A 86 -8.67 -1.29 -15.06
N ARG A 87 -9.74 -1.75 -15.70
CA ARG A 87 -9.88 -3.15 -16.15
C ARG A 87 -8.81 -3.55 -17.15
N ALA A 88 -8.44 -2.64 -18.06
CA ALA A 88 -7.35 -2.85 -18.99
C ALA A 88 -6.00 -2.93 -18.25
N ALA A 89 -5.75 -2.05 -17.28
CA ALA A 89 -4.51 -2.05 -16.50
C ALA A 89 -4.38 -3.29 -15.58
N LEU A 90 -5.50 -3.81 -15.08
CA LEU A 90 -5.58 -4.98 -14.21
C LEU A 90 -6.12 -6.21 -14.95
N PHE A 91 -5.79 -6.32 -16.24
CA PHE A 91 -6.27 -7.42 -17.08
C PHE A 91 -6.02 -8.79 -16.42
N GLY A 92 -7.07 -9.63 -16.39
CA GLY A 92 -7.03 -10.96 -15.78
C GLY A 92 -7.52 -11.01 -14.33
N TYR A 93 -7.76 -9.88 -13.68
CA TYR A 93 -8.35 -9.84 -12.33
C TYR A 93 -9.85 -9.51 -12.36
N GLU A 94 -10.61 -10.13 -11.45
CA GLU A 94 -12.01 -9.74 -11.26
C GLU A 94 -12.10 -8.42 -10.50
N ILE A 95 -12.85 -7.47 -11.06
CA ILE A 95 -13.09 -6.14 -10.48
C ILE A 95 -14.57 -5.99 -10.17
N SER A 96 -14.87 -5.54 -8.97
CA SER A 96 -16.21 -5.21 -8.51
C SER A 96 -16.23 -3.86 -7.79
N GLY A 97 -17.41 -3.28 -7.61
CA GLY A 97 -17.56 -2.08 -6.79
C GLY A 97 -17.48 -2.38 -5.30
N TYR A 98 -17.19 -1.35 -4.51
CA TYR A 98 -17.23 -1.45 -3.07
C TYR A 98 -17.77 -0.17 -2.43
N GLU A 99 -18.81 -0.33 -1.62
CA GLU A 99 -19.53 0.79 -0.99
C GLU A 99 -19.92 0.39 0.44
N GLY A 100 -19.70 1.29 1.41
CA GLY A 100 -20.16 1.10 2.78
C GLY A 100 -19.69 -0.19 3.47
N GLY A 101 -18.54 -0.74 3.08
CA GLY A 101 -18.02 -1.98 3.66
C GLY A 101 -18.49 -3.26 2.96
N ARG A 102 -19.22 -3.17 1.84
CA ARG A 102 -19.78 -4.32 1.13
C ARG A 102 -19.45 -4.29 -0.37
N ARG A 103 -19.30 -5.49 -0.95
CA ARG A 103 -19.17 -5.68 -2.40
C ARG A 103 -20.44 -5.18 -3.07
N SER A 104 -20.27 -4.38 -4.12
CA SER A 104 -21.33 -3.90 -4.99
C SER A 104 -21.10 -4.39 -6.42
N LYS A 105 -22.19 -4.58 -7.16
CA LYS A 105 -22.12 -4.83 -8.61
C LYS A 105 -21.81 -3.55 -9.39
N SER A 106 -22.14 -2.38 -8.84
CA SER A 106 -21.78 -1.08 -9.39
C SER A 106 -20.54 -0.54 -8.70
N VAL A 107 -19.54 -0.16 -9.49
CA VAL A 107 -18.50 0.77 -9.03
C VAL A 107 -19.16 2.15 -9.02
N GLN A 108 -18.94 2.93 -7.96
CA GLN A 108 -19.30 4.34 -7.93
C GLN A 108 -18.01 5.17 -7.94
N GLY A 109 -17.94 6.09 -8.90
CA GLY A 109 -16.88 7.04 -9.09
C GLY A 109 -17.25 8.40 -8.53
N GLU A 110 -16.26 9.04 -7.91
CA GLU A 110 -16.35 10.43 -7.51
C GLU A 110 -15.36 11.26 -8.31
N LEU A 111 -15.85 12.28 -9.00
CA LEU A 111 -15.01 13.23 -9.72
C LEU A 111 -14.39 14.23 -8.73
N LEU A 112 -13.07 14.38 -8.78
CA LEU A 112 -12.32 15.23 -7.86
C LEU A 112 -11.08 15.84 -8.51
N TRP A 113 -10.44 16.78 -7.81
CA TRP A 113 -9.11 17.27 -8.16
C TRP A 113 -8.03 16.47 -7.43
N TYR A 114 -7.16 15.80 -8.16
CA TYR A 114 -6.02 15.06 -7.61
C TYR A 114 -4.74 15.88 -7.76
N PRO A 115 -4.07 16.27 -6.65
CA PRO A 115 -2.78 16.94 -6.71
C PRO A 115 -1.70 16.00 -7.26
N ILE A 116 -1.02 16.43 -8.32
CA ILE A 116 0.17 15.74 -8.84
C ILE A 116 1.41 16.22 -8.08
N ASP A 117 1.44 17.51 -7.79
CA ASP A 117 2.43 18.16 -6.95
C ASP A 117 1.76 19.35 -6.21
N PRO A 118 2.48 20.14 -5.39
CA PRO A 118 1.87 21.25 -4.65
C PRO A 118 1.20 22.32 -5.52
N TRP A 119 1.56 22.41 -6.81
CA TRP A 119 1.14 23.44 -7.74
C TRP A 119 0.20 22.92 -8.82
N ASP A 120 0.33 21.66 -9.24
CA ASP A 120 -0.46 21.04 -10.31
C ASP A 120 -1.58 20.11 -9.78
N VAL A 121 -2.75 20.20 -10.42
CA VAL A 121 -3.89 19.32 -10.15
C VAL A 121 -4.47 18.77 -11.44
N ARG A 122 -4.90 17.51 -11.39
CA ARG A 122 -5.62 16.87 -12.48
C ARG A 122 -7.03 16.49 -12.08
N LEU A 123 -7.95 16.67 -13.00
CA LEU A 123 -9.32 16.19 -12.86
C LEU A 123 -9.28 14.66 -12.92
N ALA A 124 -9.83 13.98 -11.92
CA ALA A 124 -9.69 12.54 -11.81
C ALA A 124 -10.95 11.88 -11.24
N TRP A 125 -11.17 10.63 -11.65
CA TRP A 125 -12.14 9.73 -11.08
C TRP A 125 -11.52 8.95 -9.93
N ARG A 126 -12.12 9.03 -8.75
CA ARG A 126 -11.83 8.14 -7.62
C ARG A 126 -12.79 6.97 -7.63
N LEU A 127 -12.25 5.77 -7.71
CA LEU A 127 -13.02 4.51 -7.72
C LEU A 127 -12.63 3.67 -6.50
N ASN A 128 -13.63 3.22 -5.72
CA ASN A 128 -13.41 2.22 -4.67
C ASN A 128 -13.77 0.84 -5.24
N LEU A 129 -12.80 -0.07 -5.23
CA LEU A 129 -12.84 -1.31 -5.98
C LEU A 129 -12.59 -2.50 -5.06
N GLY A 130 -13.39 -3.55 -5.22
CA GLY A 130 -13.02 -4.89 -4.80
C GLY A 130 -12.25 -5.55 -5.93
N VAL A 131 -10.96 -5.85 -5.73
CA VAL A 131 -10.13 -6.55 -6.71
C VAL A 131 -9.73 -7.89 -6.16
N GLU A 132 -10.09 -8.96 -6.87
CA GLU A 132 -9.72 -10.32 -6.51
C GLU A 132 -8.38 -10.69 -7.14
N LEU A 133 -7.32 -10.67 -6.32
CA LEU A 133 -5.96 -11.08 -6.71
C LEU A 133 -5.69 -12.56 -6.41
N GLY A 134 -6.74 -13.39 -6.54
CA GLY A 134 -6.75 -14.81 -6.12
C GLY A 134 -7.40 -15.04 -4.75
N PHE A 135 -7.77 -16.30 -4.49
CA PHE A 135 -8.38 -16.81 -3.24
C PHE A 135 -9.88 -16.50 -3.00
N GLY A 136 -10.66 -16.06 -4.00
CA GLY A 136 -12.12 -15.96 -3.87
C GLY A 136 -12.63 -14.80 -3.02
N ILE A 137 -11.74 -13.92 -2.54
CA ILE A 137 -12.07 -12.79 -1.67
C ILE A 137 -11.46 -11.51 -2.27
N PRO A 138 -12.28 -10.52 -2.68
CA PRO A 138 -11.76 -9.27 -3.21
C PRO A 138 -11.19 -8.39 -2.08
N TRP A 139 -9.98 -7.87 -2.30
CA TRP A 139 -9.40 -6.86 -1.43
C TRP A 139 -9.90 -5.47 -1.81
N LEU A 140 -10.03 -4.59 -0.82
CA LEU A 140 -10.42 -3.21 -1.08
C LEU A 140 -9.23 -2.40 -1.59
N TYR A 141 -9.39 -1.84 -2.78
CA TYR A 141 -8.49 -0.90 -3.40
C TYR A 141 -9.20 0.42 -3.67
N ARG A 142 -8.40 1.46 -3.83
CA ARG A 142 -8.81 2.73 -4.36
C ARG A 142 -7.93 3.09 -5.54
N ALA A 143 -8.57 3.26 -6.69
CA ALA A 143 -7.95 3.78 -7.88
C ALA A 143 -8.27 5.28 -8.02
N VAL A 144 -7.29 6.05 -8.48
CA VAL A 144 -7.49 7.41 -8.99
C VAL A 144 -7.05 7.40 -10.44
N VAL A 145 -7.96 7.76 -11.34
CA VAL A 145 -7.75 7.70 -12.79
C VAL A 145 -7.93 9.11 -13.36
N ASP A 146 -6.97 9.57 -14.15
CA ASP A 146 -7.06 10.84 -14.85
C ASP A 146 -8.30 10.86 -15.75
N ALA A 147 -9.18 11.85 -15.53
CA ALA A 147 -10.48 11.93 -16.20
C ALA A 147 -10.37 12.41 -17.66
N ARG A 148 -9.16 12.67 -18.15
CA ARG A 148 -8.87 13.04 -19.54
C ARG A 148 -8.16 11.92 -20.30
N THR A 149 -7.15 11.33 -19.69
CA THR A 149 -6.24 10.39 -20.38
C THR A 149 -6.52 8.93 -20.05
N GLY A 150 -7.19 8.64 -18.94
CA GLY A 150 -7.34 7.27 -18.43
C GLY A 150 -6.10 6.74 -17.71
N GLU A 151 -5.08 7.58 -17.51
CA GLU A 151 -3.89 7.24 -16.73
C GLU A 151 -4.26 6.92 -15.28
N MET A 152 -3.82 5.79 -14.75
CA MET A 152 -4.03 5.44 -13.34
C MET A 152 -3.00 6.19 -12.47
N LEU A 153 -3.39 7.37 -11.98
CA LEU A 153 -2.57 8.27 -11.16
C LEU A 153 -2.24 7.69 -9.78
N SER A 154 -3.12 6.84 -9.22
CA SER A 154 -2.90 6.17 -7.95
C SER A 154 -3.66 4.86 -7.88
N PHE A 155 -3.06 3.84 -7.27
CA PHE A 155 -3.73 2.58 -6.97
C PHE A 155 -3.24 2.06 -5.62
N VAL A 156 -4.08 2.16 -4.60
CA VAL A 156 -3.70 1.84 -3.21
C VAL A 156 -4.66 0.86 -2.58
N ARG A 157 -4.11 -0.11 -1.84
CA ARG A 157 -4.91 -1.02 -1.02
C ARG A 157 -5.42 -0.27 0.21
N MET A 158 -6.71 -0.36 0.47
CA MET A 158 -7.37 0.28 1.61
C MET A 158 -7.56 -0.65 2.81
N THR A 159 -7.39 -1.95 2.60
CA THR A 159 -7.40 -2.97 3.66
C THR A 159 -5.97 -3.29 4.07
N ARG A 160 -5.64 -3.13 5.35
CA ARG A 160 -4.38 -3.68 5.88
C ARG A 160 -4.60 -5.17 6.15
N SER A 161 -3.71 -6.04 5.67
CA SER A 161 -3.64 -7.42 6.18
C SER A 161 -3.16 -7.35 7.64
N ALA A 162 -3.89 -7.96 8.57
CA ALA A 162 -3.41 -8.28 9.91
C ALA A 162 -2.65 -9.63 9.92
N GLU A 163 -2.27 -10.15 8.75
CA GLU A 163 -1.62 -11.46 8.63
C GLU A 163 -0.12 -11.31 8.83
N GLU A 164 0.41 -12.05 9.79
CA GLU A 164 1.84 -12.22 10.00
C GLU A 164 2.45 -12.87 8.75
N PRO A 165 3.60 -12.37 8.23
CA PRO A 165 4.27 -12.98 7.10
C PRO A 165 4.68 -14.41 7.41
N SER A 166 4.68 -15.25 6.38
CA SER A 166 5.15 -16.64 6.46
C SER A 166 6.33 -16.89 5.52
N TRP A 167 7.21 -17.80 5.92
CA TRP A 167 8.51 -18.03 5.30
C TRP A 167 8.73 -19.51 5.06
N LEU A 168 9.15 -19.90 3.85
CA LEU A 168 9.59 -21.28 3.57
C LEU A 168 11.10 -21.38 3.71
N VAL A 169 11.56 -21.82 4.88
CA VAL A 169 12.96 -21.75 5.30
C VAL A 169 13.45 -23.09 5.81
N PHE A 170 14.77 -23.29 5.81
CA PHE A 170 15.38 -24.38 6.56
C PHE A 170 15.30 -24.05 8.05
N THR A 171 14.61 -24.91 8.81
CA THR A 171 14.45 -24.70 10.26
C THR A 171 15.45 -25.46 11.10
N GLY A 172 16.23 -26.36 10.48
CA GLY A 172 17.36 -27.03 11.11
C GLY A 172 18.64 -26.24 10.95
N GLU A 173 19.65 -26.56 11.75
CA GLU A 173 20.97 -25.96 11.60
C GLU A 173 21.57 -26.26 10.22
N SER A 174 22.17 -25.24 9.61
CA SER A 174 23.04 -25.43 8.45
C SER A 174 24.29 -26.22 8.90
N PRO A 175 24.75 -27.24 8.16
CA PRO A 175 26.06 -27.84 8.42
C PRO A 175 27.13 -26.76 8.26
N GLN A 176 27.60 -26.21 9.38
CA GLN A 176 28.52 -25.09 9.39
C GLN A 176 29.88 -25.47 8.79
N PRO A 177 30.44 -24.69 7.85
CA PRO A 177 31.86 -24.70 7.61
C PRO A 177 32.53 -23.92 8.75
N GLY A 178 33.02 -24.65 9.75
CA GLY A 178 33.84 -24.09 10.82
C GLY A 178 33.28 -24.28 12.22
N ASN A 179 33.57 -25.44 12.79
CA ASN A 179 33.77 -25.70 14.23
C ASN A 179 32.59 -25.35 15.17
N LEU A 180 31.74 -26.34 15.45
CA LEU A 180 31.39 -26.84 16.81
C LEU A 180 30.33 -27.97 16.80
N SER A 181 29.67 -28.23 15.67
CA SER A 181 28.91 -29.47 15.44
C SER A 181 29.71 -30.43 14.56
N PRO A 182 29.81 -31.74 14.89
CA PRO A 182 30.42 -32.70 13.99
C PRO A 182 29.64 -32.70 12.68
N LEU A 183 30.36 -32.54 11.56
CA LEU A 183 29.80 -32.80 10.24
C LEU A 183 29.09 -34.17 10.27
N PRO A 184 27.97 -34.35 9.55
CA PRO A 184 27.36 -35.67 9.41
C PRO A 184 28.44 -36.67 9.03
N SER A 185 28.45 -37.83 9.70
CA SER A 185 29.38 -38.90 9.34
C SER A 185 29.16 -39.25 7.88
N GLU A 186 30.21 -39.19 7.05
CA GLU A 186 30.13 -39.61 5.65
C GLU A 186 30.00 -41.15 5.59
N PRO A 187 28.96 -41.69 4.90
CA PRO A 187 27.92 -40.99 4.16
C PRO A 187 26.80 -40.44 5.06
N ASP A 188 26.31 -39.24 4.75
CA ASP A 188 25.17 -38.64 5.44
C ASP A 188 23.99 -39.62 5.48
N THR A 189 23.62 -40.05 6.69
CA THR A 189 22.59 -41.08 6.90
C THR A 189 21.19 -40.48 7.07
N ASP A 190 21.07 -39.16 7.17
CA ASP A 190 19.79 -38.44 7.19
C ASP A 190 19.81 -37.14 6.35
N PRO A 191 20.06 -37.25 5.03
CA PRO A 191 20.07 -36.11 4.09
C PRO A 191 18.67 -35.52 3.87
N VAL A 192 17.65 -36.06 4.53
CA VAL A 192 16.25 -35.71 4.35
C VAL A 192 15.80 -34.74 5.44
N SER A 193 16.30 -34.85 6.68
CA SER A 193 15.97 -33.91 7.74
C SER A 193 16.68 -32.56 7.58
N ASN A 194 17.93 -32.54 7.08
CA ASN A 194 18.73 -31.34 6.84
C ASN A 194 18.37 -30.57 5.55
N THR A 195 17.61 -31.19 4.63
CA THR A 195 17.16 -30.57 3.37
C THR A 195 15.67 -30.20 3.35
N ARG A 196 14.92 -30.47 4.44
CA ARG A 196 13.50 -30.13 4.52
C ARG A 196 13.30 -28.70 4.99
N ARG A 197 12.70 -27.89 4.12
CA ARG A 197 12.19 -26.56 4.49
C ARG A 197 10.82 -26.67 5.12
N ALA A 198 10.55 -25.86 6.12
CA ALA A 198 9.26 -25.72 6.78
C ALA A 198 8.71 -24.31 6.62
N VAL A 199 7.38 -24.20 6.71
CA VAL A 199 6.70 -22.91 6.75
C VAL A 199 6.72 -22.40 8.18
N VAL A 200 7.28 -21.21 8.39
CA VAL A 200 7.33 -20.52 9.68
C VAL A 200 6.50 -19.25 9.58
N VAL A 201 5.72 -18.96 10.62
CA VAL A 201 4.99 -17.69 10.78
C VAL A 201 5.68 -16.90 11.89
N TYR A 202 6.39 -15.85 11.52
CA TYR A 202 7.21 -15.04 12.43
C TYR A 202 7.52 -13.71 11.75
N ASN A 203 7.67 -12.61 12.49
CA ASN A 203 7.97 -11.32 11.86
C ASN A 203 9.09 -10.55 12.58
N GLY A 204 10.05 -11.26 13.17
CA GLY A 204 11.07 -10.65 14.01
C GLY A 204 10.64 -10.52 15.47
N ASP A 205 11.61 -10.27 16.34
CA ASP A 205 11.39 -10.16 17.79
C ASP A 205 10.55 -8.90 18.09
N PRO A 206 9.49 -8.98 18.90
CA PRO A 206 8.58 -7.85 19.12
C PRO A 206 9.19 -6.72 19.97
N VAL A 207 10.27 -6.96 20.71
CA VAL A 207 11.01 -5.96 21.50
C VAL A 207 12.10 -5.32 20.65
N ALA A 208 12.88 -6.12 19.93
CA ALA A 208 13.96 -5.64 19.09
C ALA A 208 13.46 -5.08 17.75
N SER A 209 12.37 -5.61 17.20
CA SER A 209 11.71 -5.11 16.00
C SER A 209 10.19 -4.91 16.21
N PRO A 210 9.77 -3.83 16.88
CA PRO A 210 8.36 -3.59 17.21
C PRO A 210 7.39 -3.47 16.03
N LEU A 211 7.89 -3.15 14.84
CA LEU A 211 7.10 -3.11 13.59
C LEU A 211 7.25 -4.38 12.74
N GLY A 212 8.01 -5.34 13.24
CA GLY A 212 8.47 -6.51 12.54
C GLY A 212 9.44 -6.23 11.39
N TRP A 213 10.03 -7.31 10.89
CA TRP A 213 10.90 -7.29 9.71
C TRP A 213 10.13 -6.83 8.47
N ILE A 214 8.89 -7.28 8.31
CA ILE A 214 8.00 -6.82 7.25
C ILE A 214 6.86 -6.05 7.92
N PRO A 215 6.88 -4.71 7.90
CA PRO A 215 5.79 -3.93 8.46
C PRO A 215 4.50 -4.23 7.72
N ASP A 216 3.36 -3.91 8.33
CA ASP A 216 2.06 -4.15 7.72
C ASP A 216 1.89 -3.44 6.39
N GLY A 217 1.47 -4.20 5.37
CA GLY A 217 1.42 -3.74 3.98
C GLY A 217 2.76 -3.77 3.25
N GLY A 218 3.85 -4.12 3.94
CA GLY A 218 5.14 -4.43 3.33
C GLY A 218 5.07 -5.73 2.52
N VAL A 219 5.68 -5.71 1.34
CA VAL A 219 5.69 -6.81 0.36
C VAL A 219 7.10 -7.21 -0.05
N THR A 220 8.12 -6.61 0.56
CA THR A 220 9.53 -6.89 0.31
C THR A 220 10.27 -7.14 1.62
N THR A 221 11.43 -7.80 1.54
CA THR A 221 12.35 -8.07 2.68
C THR A 221 13.07 -6.81 3.17
N ALA A 222 12.31 -5.76 3.47
CA ALA A 222 12.76 -4.46 3.96
C ALA A 222 11.79 -3.94 5.03
N GLY A 223 12.34 -3.44 6.14
CA GLY A 223 11.54 -2.93 7.23
C GLY A 223 12.34 -2.66 8.49
N ASN A 224 11.74 -2.87 9.65
CA ASN A 224 12.35 -2.48 10.90
C ASN A 224 13.46 -3.45 11.30
N ASN A 225 14.67 -2.92 11.45
CA ASN A 225 15.91 -3.66 11.68
C ASN A 225 16.22 -4.74 10.63
N VAL A 226 15.67 -4.59 9.43
CA VAL A 226 15.89 -5.53 8.34
C VAL A 226 16.03 -4.82 7.00
N HIS A 227 17.08 -5.16 6.27
CA HIS A 227 17.29 -4.69 4.90
C HIS A 227 18.07 -5.76 4.16
N ALA A 228 17.40 -6.84 3.70
CA ALA A 228 18.08 -7.88 2.94
C ALA A 228 17.65 -7.95 1.48
N PHE A 229 18.67 -8.13 0.65
CA PHE A 229 18.62 -8.17 -0.78
C PHE A 229 19.90 -8.88 -1.25
N ASN A 230 19.84 -9.51 -2.41
CA ASN A 230 21.05 -9.92 -3.11
C ASN A 230 21.52 -8.77 -4.00
N THR A 231 22.80 -8.41 -3.93
CA THR A 231 23.38 -7.42 -4.84
C THR A 231 23.58 -8.05 -6.21
N LEU A 232 22.96 -7.50 -7.24
CA LEU A 232 23.27 -7.84 -8.63
C LEU A 232 24.28 -6.82 -9.15
N PHE A 233 25.46 -7.31 -9.53
CA PHE A 233 26.48 -6.52 -10.22
C PHE A 233 26.95 -5.25 -9.49
N GLY A 234 26.95 -5.26 -8.14
CA GLY A 234 27.45 -4.13 -7.34
C GLY A 234 26.51 -2.94 -7.24
N SER A 235 25.22 -3.11 -7.59
CA SER A 235 24.18 -2.13 -7.27
C SER A 235 23.48 -2.52 -5.96
N ASP A 236 23.47 -1.58 -5.01
CA ASP A 236 22.72 -1.74 -3.77
C ASP A 236 21.21 -1.71 -4.08
N ASP A 237 20.43 -2.57 -3.41
CA ASP A 237 18.95 -2.58 -3.39
C ASP A 237 18.18 -3.25 -4.56
N SER A 238 18.82 -3.87 -5.55
CA SER A 238 18.12 -4.42 -6.73
C SER A 238 17.56 -5.86 -6.62
N GLY A 239 17.79 -6.56 -5.50
CA GLY A 239 17.49 -8.00 -5.37
C GLY A 239 16.72 -8.42 -4.13
N ARG A 240 15.75 -7.63 -3.67
CA ARG A 240 14.84 -8.01 -2.58
C ARG A 240 13.90 -9.12 -3.02
N ALA A 241 13.58 -10.01 -2.08
CA ALA A 241 12.48 -10.94 -2.29
C ALA A 241 11.15 -10.18 -2.21
N PHE A 242 10.21 -10.49 -3.11
CA PHE A 242 8.92 -9.82 -3.21
C PHE A 242 7.75 -10.81 -3.11
N SER A 243 6.74 -10.47 -2.32
CA SER A 243 5.50 -11.25 -2.18
C SER A 243 4.33 -10.31 -1.88
N THR A 244 3.31 -10.33 -2.76
CA THR A 244 2.10 -9.49 -2.63
C THR A 244 1.17 -9.90 -1.49
N ASP A 245 1.27 -11.16 -1.06
CA ASP A 245 0.44 -11.80 -0.04
C ASP A 245 1.20 -12.08 1.26
N ARG A 246 2.46 -11.60 1.38
CA ARG A 246 3.36 -11.82 2.54
C ARG A 246 3.70 -13.29 2.80
N ARG A 247 3.53 -14.17 1.80
CA ARG A 247 3.99 -15.56 1.80
C ARG A 247 5.29 -15.69 1.01
N PHE A 248 6.40 -15.64 1.71
CA PHE A 248 7.74 -15.71 1.15
C PHE A 248 8.17 -17.18 0.94
N HIS A 249 7.44 -17.90 0.09
CA HIS A 249 7.57 -19.34 -0.14
C HIS A 249 8.22 -19.65 -1.49
N PHE A 250 9.50 -19.31 -1.64
CA PHE A 250 10.18 -19.47 -2.93
C PHE A 250 10.63 -20.91 -3.16
N PRO A 251 10.50 -21.47 -4.38
CA PRO A 251 10.98 -22.81 -4.69
C PRO A 251 12.51 -22.87 -4.61
N LEU A 252 13.02 -24.04 -4.22
CA LEU A 252 14.44 -24.37 -4.14
C LEU A 252 14.58 -25.83 -4.54
N ASP A 253 15.38 -26.10 -5.57
CA ASP A 253 15.64 -27.44 -6.06
C ASP A 253 17.16 -27.65 -6.17
N LEU A 254 17.73 -28.13 -5.05
CA LEU A 254 19.15 -28.39 -4.94
C LEU A 254 19.62 -29.54 -5.83
N THR A 255 18.71 -30.35 -6.38
CA THR A 255 19.07 -31.40 -7.35
C THR A 255 19.43 -30.83 -8.72
N ARG A 256 19.00 -29.60 -9.02
CA ARG A 256 19.22 -28.92 -10.31
C ARG A 256 20.29 -27.83 -10.24
N SER A 257 20.37 -27.09 -9.14
CA SER A 257 21.44 -26.11 -8.92
C SER A 257 21.69 -25.88 -7.44
N TRP A 258 22.95 -25.75 -7.08
CA TRP A 258 23.39 -25.45 -5.71
C TRP A 258 23.72 -23.96 -5.51
N THR A 259 23.52 -23.12 -6.53
CA THR A 259 23.97 -21.72 -6.48
C THR A 259 22.90 -20.81 -5.85
N PRO A 260 23.23 -20.02 -4.80
CA PRO A 260 22.31 -19.02 -4.25
C PRO A 260 21.83 -18.00 -5.31
N THR A 261 22.68 -17.76 -6.32
CA THR A 261 22.37 -16.91 -7.47
C THR A 261 21.26 -17.47 -8.36
N ALA A 262 21.04 -18.78 -8.39
CA ALA A 262 19.92 -19.40 -9.11
C ALA A 262 18.60 -19.37 -8.31
N TYR A 263 18.69 -19.31 -6.98
CA TYR A 263 17.54 -19.29 -6.06
C TYR A 263 17.61 -18.09 -5.11
N ARG A 264 17.68 -16.89 -5.68
CA ARG A 264 17.99 -15.65 -4.94
C ARG A 264 16.99 -15.34 -3.85
N GLU A 265 15.69 -15.36 -4.17
CA GLU A 265 14.65 -15.03 -3.20
C GLU A 265 14.56 -16.08 -2.09
N ALA A 266 14.68 -17.36 -2.44
CA ALA A 266 14.79 -18.45 -1.46
C ALA A 266 16.02 -18.27 -0.55
N SER A 267 17.14 -17.79 -1.08
CA SER A 267 18.35 -17.52 -0.32
C SER A 267 18.19 -16.28 0.58
N THR A 268 17.57 -15.20 0.08
CA THR A 268 17.25 -14.00 0.84
C THR A 268 16.39 -14.33 2.05
N VAL A 269 15.36 -15.19 1.89
CA VAL A 269 14.44 -15.50 2.99
C VAL A 269 15.03 -16.45 4.03
N ASN A 270 15.93 -17.34 3.61
CA ASN A 270 16.62 -18.26 4.51
C ASN A 270 17.62 -17.56 5.43
N LEU A 271 18.24 -16.46 4.99
CA LEU A 271 19.14 -15.65 5.82
C LEU A 271 18.46 -15.11 7.10
N PHE A 272 17.12 -15.02 7.10
CA PHE A 272 16.33 -14.50 8.21
C PHE A 272 15.90 -15.55 9.25
N TYR A 273 16.10 -16.82 8.98
CA TYR A 273 15.82 -17.86 9.96
C TYR A 273 17.12 -18.39 10.53
N LEU A 274 17.63 -17.68 11.53
CA LEU A 274 18.55 -18.23 12.53
C LEU A 274 17.76 -18.27 13.84
N SER A 275 17.44 -19.47 14.30
CA SER A 275 16.87 -19.70 15.64
C SER A 275 17.95 -19.63 16.70
#